data_AF-A0A3Q1FRP3-F1
#
_entry.id   AF-A0A3Q1FRP3-F1
#
_cell.length_a   1.000
_cell.length_b   1.000
_cell.length_c   1.000
_cell.angle_alpha   90.00
_cell.angle_beta   90.00
_cell.angle_gamma   90.00
#
_symmetry.space_group_name_H-M   'P 1'
#
loop_
_entity.id
_entity.type
_entity.pdbx_description
1 polymer ?
#
loop_
_entity_poly.entity_id
_entity_poly.type
_entity_poly.pdbx_seq_one_letter_code
_entity_poly.pdbx_strand_id
1 'polypeptide(L)'
;MTGISLLFFCAGYFIAPVRGVYYFSFNFFCWTQPTKTCGGSLYHNGNRMVSWYGYSRYNPSSGSNSAVLLLQVGDHVNVRLWADMVVSDNVNKYSTFSGFFIVKLNDNRL
;
A
#
# COMPACT_ATOMS: atom_id res chain seq x y z
N MET A 1 -3.76 6.94 -28.11
CA MET A 1 -3.45 7.74 -26.90
C MET A 1 -3.69 6.88 -25.66
N THR A 2 -2.73 6.03 -25.29
CA THR A 2 -2.78 5.22 -24.06
C THR A 2 -2.21 6.05 -22.93
N GLY A 3 -3.05 6.90 -22.34
CA GLY A 3 -2.71 7.66 -21.15
C GLY A 3 -2.58 6.72 -19.97
N ILE A 4 -1.34 6.44 -19.54
CA ILE A 4 -1.06 5.98 -18.18
C ILE A 4 -1.42 7.16 -17.29
N SER A 5 -2.70 7.28 -16.94
CA SER A 5 -3.13 8.22 -15.92
C SER A 5 -2.42 7.79 -14.64
N LEU A 6 -1.68 8.70 -14.01
CA LEU A 6 -1.06 8.46 -12.70
C LEU A 6 -2.19 8.19 -11.69
N LEU A 7 -2.45 6.91 -11.42
CA LEU A 7 -3.58 6.45 -10.58
C LEU A 7 -3.36 6.62 -9.08
N PHE A 8 -2.31 7.35 -8.66
CA PHE A 8 -2.11 7.72 -7.27
C PHE A 8 -2.46 9.19 -7.10
N PHE A 9 -3.59 9.49 -6.47
CA PHE A 9 -3.92 10.86 -6.09
C PHE A 9 -2.95 11.35 -5.02
N CYS A 10 -2.74 12.67 -4.94
CA CYS A 10 -1.87 13.36 -3.96
C CYS A 10 -2.16 12.98 -2.48
N ALA A 11 -3.29 12.31 -2.20
CA ALA A 11 -3.69 11.81 -0.89
C ALA A 11 -3.24 10.36 -0.56
N GLY A 12 -2.46 9.69 -1.43
CA GLY A 12 -1.95 8.33 -1.17
C GLY A 12 -2.96 7.20 -1.44
N TYR A 13 -4.02 7.50 -2.20
CA TYR A 13 -5.03 6.54 -2.62
C TYR A 13 -4.84 6.15 -4.08
N PHE A 14 -4.94 4.85 -4.33
CA PHE A 14 -5.24 4.29 -5.63
C PHE A 14 -6.77 4.13 -5.77
N ILE A 15 -7.34 4.61 -6.87
CA ILE A 15 -8.76 4.39 -7.20
C ILE A 15 -8.81 3.57 -8.47
N ALA A 16 -9.45 2.40 -8.41
CA ALA A 16 -9.53 1.49 -9.55
C ALA A 16 -10.35 2.13 -10.69
N PRO A 17 -9.75 2.39 -11.87
CA PRO A 17 -10.48 2.99 -13.00
C PRO A 17 -11.27 1.95 -13.80
N VAL A 18 -10.91 0.67 -13.69
CA VAL A 18 -11.53 -0.45 -14.39
C VAL A 18 -11.67 -1.64 -13.45
N ARG A 19 -12.68 -2.48 -13.67
CA ARG A 19 -12.78 -3.75 -12.95
C ARG A 19 -11.67 -4.69 -13.39
N GLY A 20 -10.97 -5.28 -12.42
CA GLY A 20 -9.96 -6.29 -12.73
C GLY A 20 -9.09 -6.66 -11.54
N VAL A 21 -8.04 -7.42 -11.84
CA VAL A 21 -7.08 -7.89 -10.84
C VAL A 21 -5.87 -6.96 -10.84
N TYR A 22 -5.48 -6.54 -9.64
CA TYR A 22 -4.38 -5.60 -9.40
C TYR A 22 -3.40 -6.22 -8.40
N TYR A 23 -2.11 -5.97 -8.61
CA TYR A 23 -1.07 -6.26 -7.63
C TYR A 23 -0.67 -4.98 -6.92
N PHE A 24 -0.49 -5.06 -5.61
CA PHE A 24 0.07 -3.98 -4.79
C PHE A 24 1.18 -4.52 -3.92
N SER A 25 2.25 -3.74 -3.80
CA SER A 25 3.35 -4.00 -2.89
C SER A 25 3.77 -2.71 -2.20
N PHE A 26 4.25 -2.86 -0.99
CA PHE A 26 4.80 -1.75 -0.23
C PHE A 26 6.01 -2.20 0.57
N ASN A 27 6.93 -1.26 0.75
CA ASN A 27 8.08 -1.41 1.62
C ASN A 27 8.13 -0.19 2.52
N PHE A 28 8.32 -0.42 3.81
CA PHE A 28 8.50 0.63 4.80
C PHE A 28 9.76 0.40 5.58
N PHE A 29 10.31 1.52 6.04
CA PHE A 29 11.48 1.55 6.89
C PHE A 29 11.27 2.58 7.99
N CYS A 30 11.80 2.30 9.16
CA CYS A 30 11.78 3.22 10.27
C CYS A 30 13.02 3.07 11.15
N TRP A 31 13.46 4.20 11.69
CA TRP A 31 14.46 4.26 12.76
C TRP A 31 13.72 4.04 14.08
N THR A 32 13.54 2.78 14.48
CA THR A 32 12.84 2.46 15.73
C THR A 32 13.61 3.00 16.93
N GLN A 33 12.87 3.40 17.95
CA GLN A 33 13.39 3.87 19.24
C GLN A 33 12.52 3.23 20.34
N PRO A 34 12.92 3.24 21.62
CA PRO A 34 12.13 2.62 22.69
C PRO A 34 10.67 3.07 22.75
N THR A 35 10.37 4.28 22.26
CA THR A 35 9.02 4.88 22.22
C THR A 35 8.41 4.93 20.82
N LYS A 36 9.09 4.40 19.79
CA LYS A 36 8.67 4.47 18.39
C LYS A 36 8.70 3.10 17.73
N THR A 37 7.51 2.59 17.45
CA THR A 37 7.27 1.33 16.76
C THR A 37 6.72 1.57 15.37
N CYS A 38 6.80 0.56 14.52
CA CYS A 38 6.46 0.70 13.12
C CYS A 38 5.44 -0.34 12.75
N GLY A 39 4.43 0.08 12.01
CA GLY A 39 3.34 -0.80 11.68
C GLY A 39 2.30 -0.10 10.85
N GLY A 40 1.64 -0.88 10.03
CA GLY A 40 0.65 -0.38 9.11
C GLY A 40 0.08 -1.49 8.27
N SER A 41 -0.81 -1.11 7.36
CA SER A 41 -1.49 -2.08 6.51
C SER A 41 -1.89 -1.49 5.17
N LEU A 42 -1.99 -2.38 4.18
CA LEU A 42 -2.74 -2.12 2.96
C LEU A 42 -4.22 -2.29 3.26
N TYR A 43 -5.03 -1.34 2.80
CA TYR A 43 -6.47 -1.32 2.94
C TYR A 43 -7.13 -1.33 1.57
N HIS A 44 -8.24 -2.05 1.44
CA HIS A 44 -9.18 -1.94 0.33
C HIS A 44 -10.56 -1.56 0.87
N ASN A 45 -11.09 -0.42 0.45
CA ASN A 45 -12.33 0.19 0.95
C ASN A 45 -12.41 0.26 2.49
N GLY A 46 -11.27 0.52 3.14
CA GLY A 46 -11.17 0.60 4.61
C GLY A 46 -11.01 -0.74 5.32
N ASN A 47 -11.07 -1.86 4.61
CA ASN A 47 -10.80 -3.19 5.15
C ASN A 47 -9.32 -3.52 5.07
N ARG A 48 -8.74 -4.03 6.16
CA ARG A 48 -7.33 -4.41 6.25
C ARG A 48 -7.07 -5.68 5.46
N MET A 49 -6.15 -5.61 4.49
CA MET A 49 -5.81 -6.74 3.61
C MET A 49 -4.57 -7.47 4.10
N VAL A 50 -3.44 -6.76 4.16
CA VAL A 50 -2.16 -7.29 4.64
C VAL A 50 -1.46 -6.26 5.52
N SER A 51 -0.66 -6.74 6.46
CA SER A 51 -0.04 -5.93 7.51
C SER A 51 1.47 -6.09 7.54
N TRP A 52 2.13 -5.10 8.14
CA TRP A 52 3.51 -5.23 8.59
C TRP A 52 3.61 -4.68 10.01
N TYR A 53 4.55 -5.23 10.78
CA TYR A 53 4.89 -4.74 12.11
C TYR A 53 6.39 -4.90 12.32
N GLY A 54 7.00 -3.87 12.86
CA GLY A 54 8.42 -3.79 13.16
C GLY A 54 8.63 -3.21 14.55
N TYR A 55 9.21 -4.01 15.43
CA TYR A 55 9.62 -3.58 16.76
C TYR A 55 11.09 -3.89 16.96
N SER A 56 11.84 -2.88 17.38
CA SER A 56 13.22 -3.05 17.79
C SER A 56 13.62 -1.88 18.69
N ARG A 57 14.31 -2.17 19.79
CA ARG A 57 14.70 -1.14 20.76
C ARG A 57 15.89 -0.28 20.29
N TYR A 58 16.75 -0.85 19.44
CA TYR A 58 18.05 -0.27 19.10
C TYR A 58 18.41 -0.31 17.62
N ASN A 59 17.80 -1.22 16.85
CA ASN A 59 18.11 -1.40 15.42
C ASN A 59 16.95 -0.92 14.56
N PRO A 60 17.21 -0.36 13.37
CA PRO A 60 16.15 0.01 12.43
C PRO A 60 15.30 -1.20 12.07
N SER A 61 14.05 -0.95 11.70
CA SER A 61 13.13 -1.99 11.25
C SER A 61 12.57 -1.64 9.87
N SER A 62 12.46 -2.66 9.03
CA SER A 62 11.79 -2.58 7.75
C SER A 62 10.72 -3.66 7.66
N GLY A 63 9.65 -3.37 6.94
CA GLY A 63 8.61 -4.34 6.66
C GLY A 63 8.08 -4.16 5.25
N SER A 64 7.80 -5.29 4.61
CA SER A 64 7.24 -5.35 3.27
C SER A 64 6.11 -6.35 3.24
N ASN A 65 5.06 -6.04 2.49
CA ASN A 65 4.02 -7.01 2.18
C ASN A 65 3.39 -6.68 0.82
N SER A 66 2.60 -7.61 0.30
CA SER A 66 1.94 -7.45 -0.98
C SER A 66 0.60 -8.17 -1.00
N ALA A 67 -0.30 -7.73 -1.89
CA ALA A 67 -1.59 -8.37 -2.10
C ALA A 67 -1.98 -8.32 -3.57
N VAL A 68 -2.67 -9.38 -4.02
CA VAL A 68 -3.40 -9.39 -5.28
C VAL A 68 -4.88 -9.19 -4.97
N LEU A 69 -5.48 -8.13 -5.50
CA LEU A 69 -6.84 -7.73 -5.20
C LEU A 69 -7.68 -7.71 -6.47
N LEU A 70 -8.88 -8.27 -6.40
CA LEU A 70 -9.94 -8.03 -7.37
C LEU A 70 -10.65 -6.72 -6.98
N LEU A 71 -10.58 -5.71 -7.85
CA LEU A 71 -11.17 -4.40 -7.62
C LEU A 71 -12.32 -4.14 -8.59
N GLN A 72 -13.36 -3.47 -8.10
CA GLN A 72 -14.42 -2.84 -8.89
C GLN A 72 -14.04 -1.40 -9.25
N VAL A 73 -14.71 -0.83 -10.26
CA VAL A 73 -14.53 0.61 -10.60
C VAL A 73 -14.88 1.46 -9.38
N GLY A 74 -13.98 2.36 -9.00
CA GLY A 74 -14.15 3.23 -7.83
C GLY A 74 -13.69 2.64 -6.51
N ASP A 75 -13.20 1.40 -6.47
CA ASP A 75 -12.60 0.85 -5.24
C ASP A 75 -11.32 1.60 -4.87
N HIS A 76 -11.17 1.86 -3.58
CA HIS A 76 -10.03 2.59 -3.02
C HIS A 76 -9.04 1.62 -2.39
N VAL A 77 -7.76 1.75 -2.76
CA VAL A 77 -6.65 1.04 -2.14
C VAL A 77 -5.64 2.03 -1.60
N ASN A 78 -5.25 1.89 -0.34
CA ASN A 78 -4.21 2.74 0.25
C ASN A 78 -3.44 2.04 1.36
N VAL A 79 -2.27 2.58 1.67
CA VAL A 79 -1.51 2.15 2.85
C VAL A 79 -1.68 3.16 3.98
N ARG A 80 -1.87 2.67 5.21
CA ARG A 80 -2.01 3.51 6.40
C ARG A 80 -1.12 2.97 7.51
N LEU A 81 -0.54 3.88 8.29
CA LEU A 81 0.06 3.53 9.57
C LEU A 81 -1.05 3.22 10.59
N TRP A 82 -0.77 2.32 11.53
CA TRP A 82 -1.66 2.17 12.69
C TRP A 82 -1.51 3.36 13.63
N ALA A 83 -2.46 3.52 14.56
CA ALA A 83 -2.38 4.54 15.58
C ALA A 83 -1.01 4.49 16.29
N ASP A 84 -0.40 5.66 16.46
CA ASP A 84 0.88 5.88 17.13
C ASP A 84 2.10 5.19 16.51
N MET A 85 1.97 4.62 15.30
CA MET A 85 3.08 4.04 14.55
C MET A 85 3.76 5.07 13.64
N VAL A 86 5.05 4.84 13.35
CA VAL A 86 5.84 5.76 12.53
C VAL A 86 6.50 5.08 11.33
N VAL A 87 6.79 5.89 10.33
CA VAL A 87 7.69 5.60 9.21
C VAL A 87 8.77 6.67 9.17
N SER A 88 9.99 6.32 8.77
CA SER A 88 11.04 7.31 8.51
C SER A 88 10.89 7.93 7.12
N ASP A 89 10.82 9.26 7.06
CA ASP A 89 11.03 10.04 5.84
C ASP A 89 12.24 10.97 6.03
N ASN A 90 13.21 10.84 5.15
CA ASN A 90 14.34 11.74 5.02
C ASN A 90 14.78 11.77 3.55
N VAL A 91 15.91 12.42 3.26
CA VAL A 91 16.46 12.54 1.90
C VAL A 91 16.67 11.19 1.19
N ASN A 92 16.79 10.08 1.93
CA ASN A 92 17.07 8.76 1.36
C ASN A 92 15.83 7.98 0.90
N LYS A 93 14.61 8.49 1.14
CA LYS A 93 13.35 7.96 0.55
C LYS A 93 13.19 6.44 0.63
N TYR A 94 13.24 5.90 1.84
CA TYR A 94 13.24 4.45 2.08
C TYR A 94 11.93 3.72 1.79
N SER A 95 10.80 4.43 1.80
CA SER A 95 9.47 3.81 1.75
C SER A 95 8.87 3.90 0.36
N THR A 96 8.26 2.81 -0.09
CA THR A 96 7.61 2.70 -1.40
C THR A 96 6.22 2.11 -1.27
N PHE A 97 5.30 2.57 -2.11
CA PHE A 97 4.02 1.94 -2.36
C PHE A 97 3.82 1.94 -3.87
N SER A 98 3.66 0.75 -4.43
CA SER A 98 3.53 0.55 -5.88
C SER A 98 2.47 -0.49 -6.17
N GLY A 99 1.98 -0.47 -7.40
CA GLY A 99 1.03 -1.44 -7.87
C GLY A 99 0.84 -1.35 -9.37
N PHE A 100 0.28 -2.40 -9.95
CA PHE A 100 -0.02 -2.45 -11.37
C PHE A 100 -1.25 -3.32 -11.65
N PHE A 101 -1.88 -3.04 -12.78
CA PHE A 101 -2.99 -3.81 -13.31
C PHE A 101 -2.49 -5.10 -13.93
N ILE A 102 -3.06 -6.24 -13.54
CA ILE A 102 -2.72 -7.55 -14.10
C ILE A 102 -3.64 -7.88 -15.27
N VAL A 103 -4.95 -7.90 -15.03
CA VAL A 103 -5.92 -8.33 -16.05
C VAL A 103 -7.28 -7.69 -15.85
N LYS A 104 -7.91 -7.33 -16.99
CA LYS A 104 -9.28 -6.84 -17.02
C LYS A 104 -10.24 -8.01 -16.81
N LEU A 105 -11.22 -7.83 -15.94
CA LEU A 105 -12.36 -8.75 -15.87
C LEU A 105 -13.54 -8.12 -16.59
N ASN A 106 -14.11 -8.86 -17.51
CA ASN A 106 -15.36 -8.53 -18.17
C ASN A 106 -16.49 -9.29 -17.47
N ASP A 107 -17.67 -8.70 -17.39
CA ASP A 107 -18.87 -9.34 -16.82
C ASP A 107 -19.36 -10.56 -17.60
N ASN A 108 -18.75 -10.86 -18.74
CA ASN A 108 -19.10 -11.98 -19.61
C ASN A 108 -18.29 -13.24 -19.26
N ARG A 109 -18.51 -13.80 -18.08
CA ARG A 109 -18.26 -15.23 -17.87
C ARG A 109 -19.60 -15.95 -17.90
N LEU A 110 -19.74 -16.82 -18.91
CA LEU A 110 -20.78 -17.83 -19.07
C LEU A 110 -21.05 -18.57 -17.75
#